data_AF-A0A815QCI1-F1
#
_entry.id   AF-A0A815QCI1-F1
#
_cell.length_a   1.000
_cell.length_b   1.000
_cell.length_c   1.000
_cell.angle_alpha   90.00
_cell.angle_beta   90.00
_cell.angle_gamma   90.00
#
_symmetry.space_group_name_H-M   'P 1'
#
loop_
_entity.id
_entity.type
_entity.pdbx_description
1 polymer ?
#
loop_
_entity_poly.entity_id
_entity_poly.type
_entity_poly.pdbx_seq_one_letter_code
_entity_poly.pdbx_strand_id
1 'polypeptide(L)'
;MNAEHITSLYNARLQFGRYVAIPMFFIGFISEFLSIIVFLSLKTFRENSCAFYLLCMSLFNFIRLIFNLFPLIAVIFGIMAYRNARTLTTRVNPLVRRELDKQLTIMVLVEICVYVCTQVPYSITNGFISLSTDPDPVFVAQFNLINAITLTINILSNGNSFYTYFCVSKRFRRQAKYVLYDFYMNRCRQNQVHPNQPEGLAMNDIE
;
A
#
# COMPACT_ATOMS: atom_id res chain seq x y z
N MET A 1 41.74 9.54 -11.54
CA MET A 1 40.89 8.34 -11.74
C MET A 1 39.70 8.31 -10.77
N ASN A 2 39.88 8.58 -9.46
CA ASN A 2 38.78 8.47 -8.49
C ASN A 2 37.64 9.49 -8.67
N ALA A 3 37.94 10.70 -9.13
CA ALA A 3 36.94 11.76 -9.30
C ALA A 3 35.85 11.40 -10.35
N GLU A 4 36.25 10.91 -11.53
CA GLU A 4 35.31 10.52 -12.58
C GLU A 4 34.40 9.38 -12.14
N HIS A 5 34.95 8.41 -11.42
CA HIS A 5 34.18 7.30 -10.87
C HIS A 5 33.12 7.78 -9.86
N ILE A 6 33.47 8.70 -8.95
CA ILE A 6 32.53 9.30 -7.99
C ILE A 6 31.40 10.05 -8.72
N THR A 7 31.73 10.86 -9.74
CA THR A 7 30.72 11.58 -10.52
C THR A 7 29.77 10.62 -11.24
N SER A 8 30.30 9.51 -11.77
CA SER A 8 29.48 8.50 -12.44
C SER A 8 28.46 7.84 -11.50
N LEU A 9 28.87 7.47 -10.28
CA LEU A 9 27.99 6.92 -9.24
C LEU A 9 26.91 7.91 -8.80
N TYR A 10 27.26 9.18 -8.66
CA TYR A 10 26.30 10.22 -8.31
C TYR A 10 25.24 10.40 -9.41
N ASN A 11 25.67 10.43 -10.66
CA ASN A 11 24.75 10.51 -11.81
C ASN A 11 23.85 9.28 -11.90
N ALA A 12 24.39 8.08 -11.66
CA ALA A 12 23.62 6.85 -11.63
C ALA A 12 22.52 6.89 -10.55
N ARG A 13 22.85 7.37 -9.33
CA ARG A 13 21.88 7.57 -8.25
C ARG A 13 20.75 8.52 -8.67
N LEU A 14 21.09 9.65 -9.29
CA LEU A 14 20.10 10.64 -9.73
C LEU A 14 19.18 10.10 -10.83
N GLN A 15 19.74 9.43 -11.83
CA GLN A 15 18.96 8.79 -12.90
C GLN A 15 18.03 7.73 -12.32
N PHE A 16 18.53 6.89 -11.41
CA PHE A 16 17.72 5.88 -10.76
C PHE A 16 16.54 6.49 -9.98
N GLY A 17 16.79 7.52 -9.17
CA GLY A 17 15.73 8.22 -8.44
C GLY A 17 14.67 8.82 -9.37
N ARG A 18 15.09 9.45 -10.48
CA ARG A 18 14.17 10.11 -11.41
C ARG A 18 13.34 9.12 -12.24
N TYR A 19 13.97 8.09 -12.78
CA TYR A 19 13.31 7.18 -13.73
C TYR A 19 12.63 5.99 -13.05
N VAL A 20 13.08 5.58 -11.86
CA VAL A 20 12.54 4.39 -11.18
C VAL A 20 11.68 4.77 -9.98
N ALA A 21 12.19 5.62 -9.08
CA ALA A 21 11.48 5.90 -7.83
C ALA A 21 10.18 6.71 -8.04
N ILE A 22 10.17 7.68 -8.97
CA ILE A 22 8.99 8.50 -9.23
C ILE A 22 7.80 7.66 -9.76
N PRO A 23 7.95 6.84 -10.83
CA PRO A 23 6.84 5.97 -11.27
C PRO A 23 6.39 4.97 -10.21
N MET A 24 7.33 4.37 -9.46
CA MET A 24 7.01 3.43 -8.39
C MET A 24 6.18 4.08 -7.27
N PHE A 25 6.47 5.34 -6.93
CA PHE A 25 5.70 6.10 -5.97
C PHE A 25 4.23 6.24 -6.40
N PHE A 26 3.97 6.62 -7.66
CA PHE A 26 2.61 6.75 -8.17
C PHE A 26 1.86 5.41 -8.23
N ILE A 27 2.54 4.34 -8.66
CA ILE A 27 1.95 2.99 -8.66
C ILE A 27 1.58 2.57 -7.23
N GLY A 28 2.47 2.82 -6.27
CA GLY A 28 2.23 2.52 -4.86
C GLY A 28 1.06 3.32 -4.28
N PHE A 29 0.97 4.62 -4.61
CA PHE A 29 -0.13 5.47 -4.19
C PHE A 29 -1.49 4.97 -4.69
N ILE A 30 -1.57 4.62 -5.98
CA ILE A 30 -2.79 4.07 -6.60
C ILE A 30 -3.18 2.75 -5.94
N SER A 31 -2.20 1.88 -5.70
CA SER A 31 -2.39 0.56 -5.08
C SER A 31 -2.94 0.66 -3.65
N GLU A 32 -2.37 1.52 -2.81
CA GLU A 32 -2.87 1.71 -1.44
C GLU A 32 -4.28 2.30 -1.42
N PHE A 33 -4.54 3.27 -2.30
CA PHE A 33 -5.87 3.86 -2.45
C PHE A 33 -6.93 2.82 -2.83
N LEU A 34 -6.62 1.94 -3.80
CA LEU A 34 -7.50 0.85 -4.19
C LEU A 34 -7.72 -0.17 -3.07
N SER A 35 -6.68 -0.49 -2.29
CA SER A 35 -6.80 -1.38 -1.12
C SER A 35 -7.77 -0.83 -0.09
N ILE A 36 -7.65 0.46 0.24
CA ILE A 36 -8.54 1.15 1.18
C ILE A 36 -9.98 1.13 0.65
N ILE A 37 -10.21 1.43 -0.62
CA ILE A 37 -11.55 1.38 -1.23
C ILE A 37 -12.14 -0.02 -1.09
N VAL A 38 -11.41 -1.07 -1.48
CA VAL A 38 -11.91 -2.44 -1.42
C VAL A 38 -12.25 -2.84 0.02
N PHE A 39 -11.41 -2.50 1.00
CA PHE A 39 -11.68 -2.79 2.40
C PHE A 39 -12.88 -2.01 2.97
N LEU A 40 -13.07 -0.74 2.57
CA LEU A 40 -14.20 0.09 3.00
C LEU A 40 -15.53 -0.35 2.37
N SER A 41 -15.52 -0.82 1.12
CA SER A 41 -16.73 -1.26 0.41
C SER A 41 -17.37 -2.53 0.98
N LEU A 42 -16.65 -3.30 1.81
CA LEU A 42 -17.07 -4.62 2.25
C LEU A 42 -17.64 -4.58 3.66
N LYS A 43 -18.97 -4.55 3.76
CA LYS A 43 -19.70 -4.59 5.04
C LYS A 43 -19.28 -5.77 5.93
N THR A 44 -19.01 -6.93 5.33
CA THR A 44 -18.54 -8.14 6.02
C THR A 44 -17.13 -7.99 6.59
N PHE A 45 -16.29 -7.10 6.05
CA PHE A 45 -14.97 -6.84 6.60
C PHE A 45 -15.02 -5.92 7.82
N ARG A 46 -15.96 -4.98 7.87
CA ARG A 46 -16.13 -4.11 9.05
C ARG A 46 -16.50 -4.86 10.33
N GLU A 47 -17.15 -6.02 10.21
CA GLU A 47 -17.53 -6.85 11.35
C GLU A 47 -16.42 -7.80 11.82
N ASN A 48 -15.30 -7.90 11.08
CA ASN A 48 -14.19 -8.78 11.41
C ASN A 48 -12.98 -7.95 11.88
N SER A 49 -12.53 -8.19 13.12
CA SER A 49 -11.42 -7.44 13.73
C SER A 49 -10.11 -7.50 12.93
N CYS A 50 -9.84 -8.61 12.24
CA CYS A 50 -8.65 -8.76 11.41
C CYS A 50 -8.70 -7.91 10.12
N ALA A 51 -9.89 -7.67 9.56
CA ALA A 51 -10.02 -6.85 8.36
C ALA A 51 -9.98 -5.36 8.72
N PHE A 52 -10.50 -4.99 9.89
CA PHE A 52 -10.24 -3.69 10.49
C PHE A 52 -8.73 -3.44 10.67
N TYR A 53 -7.96 -4.46 11.09
CA TYR A 53 -6.50 -4.34 11.16
C TYR A 53 -5.85 -4.09 9.79
N LEU A 54 -6.23 -4.84 8.75
CA LEU A 54 -5.73 -4.62 7.39
C LEU A 54 -6.09 -3.21 6.88
N LEU A 55 -7.27 -2.70 7.22
CA LEU A 55 -7.67 -1.33 6.91
C LEU A 55 -6.77 -0.31 7.64
N CYS A 56 -6.56 -0.47 8.96
CA CYS A 56 -5.63 0.38 9.71
C CYS A 56 -4.21 0.31 9.14
N MET A 57 -3.73 -0.89 8.83
CA MET A 57 -2.40 -1.10 8.24
C MET A 57 -2.28 -0.39 6.88
N SER A 58 -3.28 -0.51 6.01
CA SER A 58 -3.30 0.17 4.71
C SER A 58 -3.35 1.70 4.89
N LEU A 59 -4.12 2.21 5.86
CA LEU A 59 -4.13 3.64 6.20
C LEU A 59 -2.76 4.11 6.72
N PHE A 60 -2.11 3.34 7.59
CA PHE A 60 -0.77 3.65 8.08
C PHE A 60 0.26 3.59 6.96
N ASN A 61 0.19 2.61 6.05
CA ASN A 61 1.05 2.53 4.88
C ASN A 61 0.85 3.73 3.96
N PHE A 62 -0.39 4.17 3.74
CA PHE A 62 -0.72 5.37 2.98
C PHE A 62 -0.16 6.64 3.63
N ILE A 63 -0.38 6.84 4.92
CA ILE A 63 0.19 7.96 5.69
C ILE A 63 1.72 7.91 5.64
N ARG A 64 2.32 6.74 5.80
CA ARG A 64 3.76 6.54 5.72
C ARG A 64 4.30 6.86 4.33
N LEU A 65 3.60 6.49 3.26
CA LEU A 65 3.99 6.83 1.89
C LEU A 65 4.05 8.36 1.70
N ILE A 66 3.14 9.10 2.33
CA ILE A 66 3.08 10.57 2.24
C ILE A 66 4.10 11.24 3.17
N PHE A 67 4.24 10.76 4.40
CA PHE A 67 4.95 11.47 5.47
C PHE A 67 6.26 10.79 5.93
N ASN A 68 6.63 9.63 5.38
CA ASN A 68 7.79 8.83 5.79
C ASN A 68 7.91 8.61 7.32
N LEU A 69 6.77 8.48 8.00
CA LEU A 69 6.68 8.42 9.48
C LEU A 69 6.66 6.97 10.04
N PHE A 70 6.98 6.88 11.33
CA PHE A 70 7.47 5.72 12.11
C PHE A 70 6.95 4.30 11.75
N PRO A 71 7.86 3.33 11.47
CA PRO A 71 7.54 1.92 11.17
C PRO A 71 7.13 1.06 12.39
N LEU A 72 7.50 1.46 13.61
CA LEU A 72 7.34 0.61 14.81
C LEU A 72 5.88 0.43 15.25
N ILE A 73 5.04 1.42 14.97
CA ILE A 73 3.63 1.42 15.37
C ILE A 73 2.88 0.29 14.65
N ALA A 74 3.19 0.05 13.37
CA ALA A 74 2.55 -0.98 12.55
C ALA A 74 2.77 -2.41 13.09
N VAL A 75 3.98 -2.71 13.59
CA VAL A 75 4.34 -4.01 14.17
C VAL A 75 3.56 -4.27 15.46
N ILE A 76 3.45 -3.25 16.33
CA ILE A 76 2.69 -3.34 17.58
C ILE A 76 1.22 -3.64 17.30
N PHE A 77 0.62 -2.94 16.33
CA PHE A 77 -0.75 -3.22 15.91
C PHE A 77 -0.90 -4.63 15.30
N GLY A 78 0.09 -5.11 14.55
CA GLY A 78 0.08 -6.46 13.97
C GLY A 78 0.10 -7.58 15.00
N ILE A 79 0.91 -7.43 16.04
CA ILE A 79 0.95 -8.37 17.16
C ILE A 79 -0.39 -8.36 17.90
N MET A 80 -0.96 -7.18 18.16
CA MET A 80 -2.27 -7.08 18.81
C MET A 80 -3.38 -7.72 17.97
N ALA A 81 -3.36 -7.53 16.64
CA ALA A 81 -4.33 -8.13 15.74
C ALA A 81 -4.20 -9.66 15.68
N TYR A 82 -2.98 -10.19 15.63
CA TYR A 82 -2.74 -11.64 15.67
C TYR A 82 -3.26 -12.27 16.98
N ARG A 83 -3.01 -11.63 18.12
CA ARG A 83 -3.52 -12.10 19.42
C ARG A 83 -5.04 -12.05 19.47
N ASN A 84 -5.66 -10.98 18.98
CA ASN A 84 -7.11 -10.84 18.96
C ASN A 84 -7.77 -11.87 18.02
N ALA A 85 -7.19 -12.11 16.83
CA ALA A 85 -7.68 -13.12 15.89
C ALA A 85 -7.62 -14.55 16.47
N ARG A 86 -6.56 -14.88 17.22
CA ARG A 86 -6.49 -16.17 17.93
C ARG A 86 -7.60 -16.33 18.96
N THR A 87 -7.89 -15.30 19.75
CA THR A 87 -8.92 -15.35 20.79
C THR A 87 -10.33 -15.59 20.22
N LEU A 88 -10.63 -15.04 19.03
CA LEU A 88 -11.92 -15.23 18.35
C LEU A 88 -12.11 -16.64 17.78
N THR A 89 -11.02 -17.35 17.47
CA THR A 89 -11.06 -18.70 16.89
C THR A 89 -11.58 -19.75 17.89
N THR A 90 -11.45 -19.48 19.19
CA THR A 90 -11.86 -20.41 20.26
C THR A 90 -13.39 -20.45 20.46
N ARG A 91 -14.16 -19.48 19.95
CA ARG A 91 -15.63 -19.52 20.00
C ARG A 91 -16.16 -20.30 18.80
N VAL A 92 -17.21 -21.09 19.02
CA VAL A 92 -17.82 -22.03 18.06
C VAL A 92 -18.44 -21.28 16.87
N ASN A 93 -17.60 -20.76 15.98
CA ASN A 93 -18.03 -20.04 14.79
C ASN A 93 -18.32 -21.03 13.64
N PRO A 94 -19.38 -20.78 12.86
CA PRO A 94 -19.78 -21.65 11.75
C PRO A 94 -18.65 -21.82 10.72
N LEU A 95 -18.58 -22.99 10.09
CA LEU A 95 -17.51 -23.42 9.17
C LEU A 95 -17.17 -22.40 8.07
N VAL A 96 -18.16 -21.67 7.55
CA VAL A 96 -17.96 -20.64 6.51
C VAL A 96 -17.12 -19.46 7.01
N ARG A 97 -17.20 -19.10 8.30
CA ARG A 97 -16.42 -18.00 8.88
C ARG A 97 -14.94 -18.37 9.05
N ARG A 98 -14.63 -19.65 9.29
CA ARG A 98 -13.26 -20.13 9.44
C ARG A 98 -12.41 -19.96 8.17
N GLU A 99 -12.98 -20.22 7.00
CA GLU A 99 -12.24 -20.08 5.74
C GLU A 99 -11.97 -18.60 5.42
N LEU A 100 -12.89 -17.70 5.79
CA LEU A 100 -12.71 -16.25 5.70
C LEU A 100 -11.53 -15.80 6.55
N ASP A 101 -11.53 -16.18 7.83
CA ASP A 101 -10.50 -15.79 8.79
C ASP A 101 -9.13 -16.36 8.40
N LYS A 102 -9.09 -17.59 7.87
CA LYS A 102 -7.88 -18.22 7.35
C LYS A 102 -7.28 -17.43 6.19
N GLN A 103 -8.09 -17.07 5.19
CA GLN A 103 -7.61 -16.31 4.03
C GLN A 103 -7.09 -14.94 4.44
N LEU A 104 -7.80 -14.28 5.35
CA LEU A 104 -7.41 -12.97 5.87
C LEU A 104 -6.10 -13.02 6.68
N THR A 105 -5.94 -14.06 7.50
CA THR A 105 -4.70 -14.28 8.26
C THR A 105 -3.51 -14.55 7.33
N ILE A 106 -3.72 -15.32 6.25
CA ILE A 106 -2.68 -15.56 5.24
C ILE A 106 -2.29 -14.24 4.55
N MET A 107 -3.26 -13.37 4.23
CA MET A 107 -2.98 -12.05 3.65
C MET A 107 -2.10 -11.20 4.59
N VAL A 108 -2.44 -11.13 5.88
CA VAL A 108 -1.64 -10.40 6.88
C VAL A 108 -0.24 -10.99 7.02
N LEU A 109 -0.12 -12.33 7.06
CA LEU A 109 1.17 -12.98 7.24
C LEU A 109 2.11 -12.71 6.05
N VAL A 110 1.59 -12.81 4.82
CA VAL A 110 2.38 -12.51 3.62
C VAL A 110 2.81 -11.04 3.61
N GLU A 111 1.92 -10.13 3.99
CA GLU A 111 2.24 -8.70 4.09
C GLU A 111 3.39 -8.44 5.08
N ILE A 112 3.33 -9.05 6.28
CA ILE A 112 4.41 -8.94 7.28
C ILE A 112 5.72 -9.54 6.74
N CYS A 113 5.67 -10.68 6.05
CA CYS A 113 6.86 -11.28 5.46
C CYS A 113 7.50 -10.36 4.41
N VAL A 114 6.70 -9.82 3.49
CA VAL A 114 7.17 -8.88 2.46
C VAL A 114 7.77 -7.64 3.13
N TYR A 115 7.09 -7.10 4.14
CA TYR A 115 7.56 -5.95 4.90
C TYR A 115 8.91 -6.20 5.58
N VAL A 116 9.09 -7.32 6.27
CA VAL A 116 10.36 -7.65 6.93
C VAL A 116 11.49 -7.81 5.91
N CYS A 117 11.24 -8.52 4.80
CA CYS A 117 12.23 -8.75 3.75
C CYS A 117 12.74 -7.46 3.09
N THR A 118 11.92 -6.42 3.01
CA THR A 118 12.28 -5.15 2.36
C THR A 118 12.70 -4.06 3.34
N GLN A 119 12.17 -4.06 4.57
CA GLN A 119 12.51 -3.07 5.59
C GLN A 119 13.88 -3.33 6.21
N VAL A 120 14.24 -4.59 6.48
CA VAL A 120 15.50 -4.94 7.14
C VAL A 120 16.72 -4.46 6.35
N PRO A 121 16.85 -4.72 5.03
CA PRO A 121 17.99 -4.24 4.26
C PRO A 121 18.13 -2.71 4.29
N TYR A 122 17.01 -1.98 4.17
CA TYR A 122 17.01 -0.52 4.22
C TYR A 122 17.44 0.03 5.60
N SER A 123 16.97 -0.58 6.68
CA SER A 123 17.37 -0.20 8.04
C SER A 123 18.85 -0.50 8.30
N ILE A 124 19.38 -1.61 7.80
CA ILE A 124 20.82 -1.94 7.90
C ILE A 124 21.66 -0.91 7.15
N THR A 125 21.28 -0.55 5.91
CA THR A 125 22.03 0.43 5.13
C THR A 125 22.06 1.79 5.83
N ASN A 126 20.92 2.28 6.31
CA ASN A 126 20.88 3.56 7.02
C ASN A 126 21.70 3.53 8.33
N GLY A 127 21.61 2.45 9.11
CA GLY A 127 22.39 2.31 10.35
C GLY A 127 23.90 2.32 10.09
N PHE A 128 24.35 1.66 9.03
CA PHE A 128 25.76 1.61 8.67
C PHE A 128 26.32 2.99 8.27
N ILE A 129 25.55 3.79 7.51
CA ILE A 129 25.94 5.17 7.17
C ILE A 129 26.09 6.00 8.44
N SER A 130 25.15 5.90 9.38
CA SER A 130 25.18 6.68 10.62
C SER A 130 26.34 6.31 11.56
N LEU A 131 26.84 5.08 11.49
CA LEU A 131 27.96 4.61 12.33
C LEU A 131 29.34 4.91 11.74
N SER A 132 29.42 5.23 10.45
CA SER A 132 30.70 5.48 9.76
C SER A 132 31.23 6.88 10.10
N THR A 133 32.33 6.97 10.85
CA THR A 133 32.85 8.25 11.39
C THR A 133 33.72 9.04 10.41
N ASP A 134 34.38 8.38 9.45
CA ASP A 134 35.17 9.04 8.40
C ASP A 134 35.27 8.16 7.14
N PRO A 135 34.18 8.04 6.35
CA PRO A 135 34.16 7.16 5.18
C PRO A 135 34.86 7.78 3.97
N ASP A 136 35.66 6.98 3.25
CA ASP A 136 36.23 7.33 1.94
C ASP A 136 35.12 7.87 0.99
N PRO A 137 35.33 8.99 0.28
CA PRO A 137 34.34 9.52 -0.66
C PRO A 137 33.84 8.50 -1.69
N VAL A 138 34.67 7.54 -2.12
CA VAL A 138 34.21 6.46 -3.03
C VAL A 138 33.21 5.54 -2.32
N PHE A 139 33.49 5.18 -1.08
CA PHE A 139 32.61 4.38 -0.25
C PHE A 139 31.26 5.07 -0.04
N VAL A 140 31.26 6.37 0.29
CA VAL A 140 30.04 7.17 0.45
C VAL A 140 29.20 7.18 -0.83
N ALA A 141 29.83 7.34 -1.99
CA ALA A 141 29.12 7.37 -3.27
C ALA A 141 28.45 6.01 -3.58
N GLN A 142 29.16 4.90 -3.38
CA GLN A 142 28.60 3.54 -3.55
C GLN A 142 27.45 3.29 -2.57
N PHE A 143 27.64 3.66 -1.31
CA PHE A 143 26.64 3.44 -0.28
C PHE A 143 25.37 4.26 -0.51
N ASN A 144 25.51 5.49 -1.00
CA ASN A 144 24.36 6.32 -1.41
C ASN A 144 23.57 5.72 -2.57
N LEU A 145 24.24 5.05 -3.51
CA LEU A 145 23.56 4.32 -4.58
C LEU A 145 22.82 3.10 -4.03
N ILE A 146 23.47 2.31 -3.17
CA ILE A 146 22.83 1.16 -2.49
C ILE A 146 21.61 1.63 -1.69
N ASN A 147 21.72 2.72 -0.94
CA ASN A 147 20.62 3.29 -0.17
C ASN A 147 19.47 3.76 -1.06
N ALA A 148 19.75 4.34 -2.23
CA ALA A 148 18.71 4.71 -3.19
C ALA A 148 17.97 3.47 -3.73
N ILE A 149 18.70 2.38 -3.97
CA ILE A 149 18.11 1.10 -4.41
C ILE A 149 17.24 0.50 -3.30
N THR A 150 17.77 0.37 -2.07
CA THR A 150 17.02 -0.21 -0.94
C THR A 150 15.82 0.65 -0.54
N LEU A 151 15.94 1.98 -0.60
CA LEU A 151 14.81 2.90 -0.41
C LEU A 151 13.73 2.69 -1.46
N THR A 152 14.11 2.53 -2.73
CA THR A 152 13.15 2.31 -3.82
C THR A 152 12.43 0.96 -3.68
N ILE A 153 13.15 -0.09 -3.29
CA ILE A 153 12.56 -1.39 -2.94
C ILE A 153 11.59 -1.24 -1.75
N ASN A 154 11.95 -0.43 -0.75
CA ASN A 154 11.08 -0.18 0.40
C ASN A 154 9.80 0.56 0.01
N ILE A 155 9.90 1.61 -0.81
CA ILE A 155 8.74 2.35 -1.33
C ILE A 155 7.84 1.42 -2.13
N LEU A 156 8.41 0.60 -3.02
CA LEU A 156 7.68 -0.38 -3.81
C LEU A 156 6.96 -1.39 -2.89
N SER A 157 7.62 -1.87 -1.84
CA SER A 157 7.03 -2.77 -0.85
C SER A 157 5.81 -2.17 -0.17
N ASN A 158 5.89 -0.90 0.27
CA ASN A 158 4.78 -0.22 0.94
C ASN A 158 3.60 0.03 0.00
N GLY A 159 3.86 0.10 -1.30
CA GLY A 159 2.84 0.26 -2.33
C GLY A 159 2.31 -1.04 -2.92
N ASN A 160 2.79 -2.21 -2.48
CA ASN A 160 2.45 -3.49 -3.12
C ASN A 160 1.30 -4.25 -2.44
N SER A 161 0.74 -3.72 -1.35
CA SER A 161 -0.30 -4.42 -0.57
C SER A 161 -1.46 -4.90 -1.45
N PHE A 162 -1.99 -4.05 -2.33
CA PHE A 162 -3.07 -4.42 -3.25
C PHE A 162 -2.70 -5.62 -4.13
N TYR A 163 -1.52 -5.58 -4.75
CA TYR A 163 -1.06 -6.63 -5.65
C TYR A 163 -0.81 -7.93 -4.89
N THR A 164 -0.22 -7.85 -3.69
CA THR A 164 -0.04 -8.99 -2.78
C THR A 164 -1.39 -9.62 -2.44
N TYR A 165 -2.36 -8.82 -2.02
CA TYR A 165 -3.73 -9.26 -1.69
C TYR A 165 -4.44 -9.87 -2.89
N PHE A 166 -4.29 -9.25 -4.06
CA PHE A 166 -4.85 -9.72 -5.32
C PHE A 166 -4.26 -11.07 -5.74
N CYS A 167 -2.95 -11.29 -5.56
CA CYS A 167 -2.30 -12.54 -5.89
C CYS A 167 -2.65 -13.67 -4.90
N VAL A 168 -2.65 -13.37 -3.60
CA VAL A 168 -2.79 -14.37 -2.54
C VAL A 168 -4.24 -14.80 -2.32
N SER A 169 -5.21 -13.88 -2.39
CA SER A 169 -6.59 -14.16 -1.98
C SER A 169 -7.58 -14.21 -3.15
N LYS A 170 -8.07 -15.43 -3.45
CA LYS A 170 -9.15 -15.65 -4.44
C LYS A 170 -10.40 -14.84 -4.12
N ARG A 171 -10.72 -14.69 -2.84
CA ARG A 171 -11.87 -13.92 -2.36
C ARG A 171 -11.68 -12.43 -2.61
N PHE A 172 -10.52 -11.88 -2.25
CA PHE A 172 -10.19 -10.48 -2.48
C PHE A 172 -10.32 -10.15 -3.97
N ARG A 173 -9.87 -11.03 -4.88
CA ARG A 173 -10.07 -10.87 -6.33
C ARG A 173 -11.55 -10.77 -6.73
N ARG A 174 -12.41 -11.64 -6.20
CA ARG A 174 -13.85 -11.60 -6.50
C ARG A 174 -14.45 -10.29 -5.99
N GLN A 175 -14.12 -9.90 -4.77
CA GLN A 175 -14.62 -8.68 -4.15
C GLN A 175 -14.16 -7.42 -4.89
N ALA A 176 -12.87 -7.34 -5.24
CA ALA A 176 -12.33 -6.25 -6.05
C ALA A 176 -13.06 -6.14 -7.40
N LYS A 177 -13.34 -7.27 -8.08
CA LYS A 177 -14.15 -7.28 -9.30
C LYS A 177 -15.57 -6.76 -9.07
N TYR A 178 -16.24 -7.16 -7.98
CA TYR A 178 -17.58 -6.65 -7.64
C TYR A 178 -17.57 -5.15 -7.37
N VAL A 179 -16.59 -4.64 -6.62
CA VAL A 179 -16.48 -3.20 -6.33
C VAL A 179 -16.21 -2.40 -7.60
N LEU A 180 -15.31 -2.87 -8.47
CA LEU A 180 -15.05 -2.22 -9.76
C LEU A 180 -16.26 -2.24 -10.68
N TYR A 181 -16.98 -3.36 -10.72
CA TYR A 181 -18.21 -3.50 -11.49
C TYR A 181 -19.32 -2.59 -10.96
N ASP A 182 -19.52 -2.53 -9.64
CA ASP A 182 -20.50 -1.66 -9.00
C ASP A 182 -20.19 -0.18 -9.24
N PHE A 183 -18.92 0.22 -9.15
CA PHE A 183 -18.48 1.57 -9.47
C PHE A 183 -18.75 1.95 -10.93
N TYR A 184 -18.46 1.02 -11.85
CA TYR A 184 -18.76 1.20 -13.28
C TYR A 184 -20.27 1.33 -13.52
N MET A 185 -21.08 0.44 -12.96
CA MET A 185 -22.53 0.42 -13.14
C MET A 185 -23.21 1.66 -12.53
N ASN A 186 -22.79 2.10 -11.35
CA ASN A 186 -23.33 3.30 -10.72
C ASN A 186 -23.08 4.56 -11.56
N ARG A 187 -21.91 4.64 -12.22
CA ARG A 187 -21.60 5.73 -13.14
C ARG A 187 -22.50 5.71 -14.39
N CYS A 188 -22.79 4.53 -14.94
CA CYS A 188 -23.76 4.40 -16.03
C CYS A 188 -25.17 4.83 -15.62
N ARG A 189 -25.62 4.47 -14.41
CA ARG A 189 -26.94 4.85 -13.90
C ARG A 189 -27.09 6.35 -13.69
N GLN A 190 -26.06 7.03 -13.16
CA GLN A 190 -26.08 8.50 -13.00
C GLN A 190 -26.22 9.22 -14.35
N ASN A 191 -25.54 8.74 -15.40
CA ASN A 191 -25.65 9.33 -16.74
C ASN A 191 -27.05 9.15 -17.36
N GLN A 192 -27.84 8.15 -16.92
CA GLN A 192 -29.19 7.89 -17.44
C GLN A 192 -30.30 8.69 -16.76
N VAL A 193 -30.05 9.36 -15.63
CA VAL A 193 -31.09 10.15 -14.91
C VAL A 193 -31.23 11.57 -15.48
N HIS A 194 -30.26 12.06 -16.25
CA HIS A 194 -30.29 13.42 -16.85
C HIS A 194 -30.62 13.58 -18.36
N PRO A 195 -31.04 12.57 -19.15
CA PRO A 195 -31.18 12.77 -20.60
C PRO A 195 -32.38 13.63 -21.02
N ASN A 196 -33.38 13.86 -20.16
CA ASN A 196 -34.67 14.45 -20.58
C ASN A 196 -35.21 15.53 -19.63
N GLN A 197 -34.36 16.32 -18.96
CA GLN A 197 -34.86 17.58 -18.42
C GLN A 197 -34.79 18.58 -19.59
N PRO A 198 -35.90 18.87 -20.29
CA PRO A 198 -35.89 19.90 -21.31
C PRO A 198 -35.38 21.16 -20.62
N GLU A 199 -34.30 21.74 -21.14
CA GLU A 199 -33.89 23.10 -20.80
C GLU A 199 -35.09 23.98 -21.12
N GLY A 200 -35.89 24.22 -20.08
CA GLY A 200 -37.11 24.99 -20.17
C GLY A 200 -36.74 26.33 -20.77
N LEU A 201 -37.32 26.57 -21.95
CA LEU A 201 -37.71 27.87 -22.44
C LEU A 201 -37.77 28.86 -21.26
N ALA A 202 -36.81 29.78 -21.24
CA ALA A 202 -36.94 31.00 -20.48
C ALA A 202 -38.23 31.67 -20.96
N MET A 203 -39.25 31.55 -20.14
CA MET A 203 -40.55 32.18 -20.29
C MET A 203 -40.31 33.68 -20.11
N ASN A 204 -40.01 34.35 -21.23
CA ASN A 204 -40.05 35.80 -21.36
C ASN A 204 -41.52 36.23 -21.33
N ASP A 205 -42.10 36.24 -20.14
CA ASP A 205 -43.29 37.02 -19.83
C ASP A 205 -42.88 38.01 -18.73
N ILE A 206 -42.35 39.16 -19.15
CA ILE A 206 -42.32 40.38 -18.34
C ILE A 206 -43.10 41.41 -19.13
N GLU A 207 -44.26 41.74 -18.56
CA GLU A 207 -45.16 42.85 -18.89
C GLU A 207 -44.46 44.23 -18.86
#